data_AF-X1N692-F1
#
_entry.id   AF-X1N692-F1
#
_cell.length_a   1.000
_cell.length_b   1.000
_cell.length_c   1.000
_cell.angle_alpha   90.00
_cell.angle_beta   90.00
_cell.angle_gamma   90.00
#
_symmetry.space_group_name_H-M   'P 1'
#
loop_
_entity.id
_entity.type
_entity.pdbx_description
1 polymer ?
#
loop_
_entity_poly.entity_id
_entity_poly.type
_entity_poly.pdbx_seq_one_letter_code
_entity_poly.pdbx_strand_id
1 'polypeptide(L)'
;EDIRAWWFPRGLRRWHFFGDLVKELGEGMKSLTWVDKASESSPGGQGDGYNPHLNVLIPYGFITRGKFRRIKKALRAALQEPDLIIHYGYAREPARMVHALKYITRATFLDGMWAPDVAASIYNFHNSQVWGRWDGELAWSLDDLEGEPELRYEHIESLESGICPRCGKPIEWVGPFPIKNLEGMEKQDLGAGYYELESVRAPPGMDLVMMLRAAGYHGPVEIEGELCGN
;
A
#
# COMPACT_ATOMS: atom_id res chain seq x y z
N GLU A 1 8.20 24.12 -5.34
CA GLU A 1 7.73 24.13 -3.94
C GLU A 1 6.38 23.44 -3.88
N ASP A 2 6.20 22.61 -2.87
CA ASP A 2 5.22 21.53 -2.86
C ASP A 2 3.82 22.03 -2.46
N ILE A 3 2.79 21.42 -3.05
CA ILE A 3 1.34 21.66 -2.81
C ILE A 3 0.96 21.60 -1.31
N ARG A 4 1.86 21.06 -0.47
CA ARG A 4 1.75 20.64 0.93
C ARG A 4 1.40 21.72 1.96
N ALA A 5 1.74 23.00 1.75
CA ALA A 5 1.73 23.97 2.86
C ALA A 5 0.62 25.03 2.81
N TRP A 6 0.07 25.35 1.63
CA TRP A 6 -0.82 26.51 1.52
C TRP A 6 -2.29 26.17 1.74
N TRP A 7 -2.74 24.96 1.38
CA TRP A 7 -4.19 24.67 1.26
C TRP A 7 -4.70 23.58 2.19
N PHE A 8 -3.86 22.59 2.53
CA PHE A 8 -4.22 21.49 3.42
C PHE A 8 -3.08 21.24 4.42
N PRO A 9 -3.34 21.34 5.73
CA PRO A 9 -2.29 21.27 6.75
C PRO A 9 -1.68 19.87 6.91
N ARG A 10 -2.38 18.82 6.47
CA ARG A 10 -1.94 17.43 6.53
C ARG A 10 -2.57 16.59 5.42
N GLY A 11 -1.97 15.45 5.13
CA GLY A 11 -2.50 14.48 4.18
C GLY A 11 -1.50 13.39 3.81
N LEU A 12 -1.93 12.50 2.91
CA LEU A 12 -1.15 11.41 2.36
C LEU A 12 -1.15 11.51 0.83
N ARG A 13 -0.03 11.21 0.20
CA ARG A 13 0.07 11.11 -1.27
C ARG A 13 0.77 9.83 -1.69
N ARG A 14 0.37 9.27 -2.82
CA ARG A 14 1.00 8.11 -3.44
C ARG A 14 0.86 8.13 -4.96
N TRP A 15 1.93 7.84 -5.68
CA TRP A 15 1.84 7.64 -7.13
C TRP A 15 1.32 6.25 -7.47
N HIS A 16 0.40 6.21 -8.42
CA HIS A 16 0.07 5.02 -9.18
C HIS A 16 0.69 5.16 -10.56
N PHE A 17 1.52 4.21 -10.96
CA PHE A 17 2.23 4.25 -12.23
C PHE A 17 1.49 3.52 -13.37
N PHE A 18 0.57 2.60 -13.06
CA PHE A 18 -0.15 1.77 -14.04
C PHE A 18 -1.65 1.72 -13.69
N GLY A 19 -2.50 1.52 -14.72
CA GLY A 19 -3.96 1.47 -14.62
C GLY A 19 -4.51 0.18 -14.00
N ASP A 20 -5.84 0.12 -13.82
CA ASP A 20 -6.55 -0.93 -13.07
C ASP A 20 -6.62 -2.30 -13.75
N LEU A 21 -6.34 -2.40 -15.05
CA LEU A 21 -6.43 -3.64 -15.80
C LEU A 21 -5.05 -4.06 -16.31
N VAL A 22 -4.33 -4.84 -15.49
CA VAL A 22 -3.23 -5.68 -16.00
C VAL A 22 -3.87 -6.89 -16.66
N LYS A 23 -4.43 -6.71 -17.87
CA LYS A 23 -4.70 -7.82 -18.78
C LYS A 23 -3.96 -7.53 -20.07
N GLU A 24 -3.17 -8.51 -20.50
CA GLU A 24 -2.40 -8.53 -21.75
C GLU A 24 -1.05 -7.82 -21.73
N LEU A 25 -0.14 -8.33 -20.90
CA LEU A 25 1.27 -8.42 -21.30
C LEU A 25 1.46 -9.71 -22.11
N GLY A 26 0.78 -9.76 -23.27
CA GLY A 26 1.05 -10.72 -24.33
C GLY A 26 2.20 -10.23 -25.20
N GLU A 27 2.99 -11.16 -25.69
CA GLU A 27 4.20 -10.99 -26.49
C GLU A 27 4.04 -9.97 -27.64
N GLY A 28 4.40 -8.70 -27.40
CA GLY A 28 4.53 -7.76 -28.50
C GLY A 28 4.26 -6.31 -28.17
N MET A 29 5.14 -5.67 -27.40
CA MET A 29 5.29 -4.23 -27.59
C MET A 29 6.76 -3.82 -27.49
N LYS A 30 7.39 -3.88 -28.67
CA LYS A 30 8.59 -3.11 -28.98
C LYS A 30 8.25 -1.62 -28.83
N SER A 31 9.14 -0.89 -28.19
CA SER A 31 9.22 0.57 -28.19
C SER A 31 8.16 1.31 -27.38
N LEU A 32 8.61 1.87 -26.26
CA LEU A 32 8.13 3.14 -25.71
C LEU A 32 8.28 4.25 -26.79
N THR A 33 7.45 4.24 -27.83
CA THR A 33 7.23 5.44 -28.62
C THR A 33 6.29 6.32 -27.80
N TRP A 34 6.82 7.44 -27.34
CA TRP A 34 6.06 8.61 -26.92
C TRP A 34 4.86 8.77 -27.85
N VAL A 35 3.65 8.62 -27.31
CA VAL A 35 2.43 8.88 -28.08
C VAL A 35 2.39 10.39 -28.33
N ASP A 36 2.79 10.77 -29.55
CA ASP A 36 2.65 12.12 -30.04
C ASP A 36 1.20 12.60 -29.87
N LYS A 37 1.06 13.87 -29.51
CA LYS A 37 -0.19 14.61 -29.29
C LYS A 37 -1.17 14.46 -30.46
N ALA A 38 -1.96 13.38 -30.52
CA ALA A 38 -2.99 13.24 -31.56
C ALA A 38 -4.09 12.20 -31.30
N SER A 39 -4.26 11.61 -30.11
CA SER A 39 -5.44 10.77 -29.82
C SER A 39 -6.33 11.42 -28.77
N GLU A 40 -7.19 12.27 -29.27
CA GLU A 40 -8.36 12.82 -28.60
C GLU A 40 -9.23 11.72 -27.97
N SER A 41 -9.64 11.98 -26.74
CA SER A 41 -10.96 11.71 -26.19
C SER A 41 -11.87 10.77 -27.00
N SER A 42 -11.91 9.49 -26.60
CA SER A 42 -13.08 8.63 -26.80
C SER A 42 -13.72 8.33 -25.44
N PRO A 43 -15.00 8.70 -25.22
CA PRO A 43 -15.71 8.37 -23.99
C PRO A 43 -16.14 6.89 -24.05
N GLY A 44 -15.21 5.98 -23.77
CA GLY A 44 -15.49 4.55 -23.82
C GLY A 44 -14.27 3.61 -23.70
N GLY A 45 -13.04 4.10 -23.76
CA GLY A 45 -11.85 3.27 -23.57
C GLY A 45 -11.54 3.09 -22.09
N GLN A 46 -11.84 1.91 -21.53
CA GLN A 46 -11.38 1.52 -20.20
C GLN A 46 -9.85 1.37 -20.20
N GLY A 47 -9.19 2.07 -19.27
CA GLY A 47 -8.17 1.51 -18.37
C GLY A 47 -6.79 1.05 -18.88
N ASP A 48 -6.58 0.82 -20.17
CA ASP A 48 -5.47 -0.06 -20.62
C ASP A 48 -4.15 0.67 -20.95
N GLY A 49 -4.10 1.99 -20.76
CA GLY A 49 -2.94 2.83 -21.07
C GLY A 49 -2.07 3.17 -19.86
N TYR A 50 -0.77 3.39 -20.09
CA TYR A 50 0.13 3.99 -19.11
C TYR A 50 -0.37 5.39 -18.73
N ASN A 51 -0.92 5.52 -17.52
CA ASN A 51 -1.51 6.76 -17.02
C ASN A 51 -1.08 7.01 -15.56
N PRO A 52 0.19 7.42 -15.35
CA PRO A 52 0.68 7.68 -14.01
C PRO A 52 -0.07 8.85 -13.38
N HIS A 53 -0.63 8.64 -12.21
CA HIS A 53 -1.40 9.67 -11.49
C HIS A 53 -1.05 9.70 -10.01
N LEU A 54 -1.03 10.92 -9.46
CA LEU A 54 -0.79 11.14 -8.04
C LEU A 54 -2.11 11.17 -7.30
N ASN A 55 -2.32 10.18 -6.43
CA ASN A 55 -3.43 10.18 -5.50
C ASN A 55 -3.09 10.98 -4.26
N VAL A 56 -4.03 11.81 -3.81
CA VAL A 56 -3.86 12.67 -2.63
C VAL A 56 -5.09 12.55 -1.73
N LEU A 57 -4.86 12.07 -0.51
CA LEU A 57 -5.84 12.01 0.57
C LEU A 57 -5.62 13.17 1.53
N ILE A 58 -6.69 13.90 1.80
CA ILE A 58 -6.72 15.04 2.71
C ILE A 58 -7.94 14.93 3.62
N PRO A 59 -7.81 15.23 4.93
CA PRO A 59 -8.94 15.27 5.85
C PRO A 59 -9.72 16.56 5.61
N TYR A 60 -10.34 16.68 4.44
CA TYR A 60 -11.06 17.85 3.99
C TYR A 60 -12.47 17.48 3.55
N GLY A 61 -13.42 18.34 3.88
CA GLY A 61 -14.83 18.15 3.52
C GLY A 61 -15.13 18.40 2.04
N PHE A 62 -16.41 18.45 1.72
CA PHE A 62 -16.91 18.75 0.39
C PHE A 62 -16.38 20.10 -0.15
N ILE A 63 -15.73 20.07 -1.32
CA ILE A 63 -15.24 21.26 -2.02
C ILE A 63 -16.29 21.72 -3.04
N THR A 64 -16.78 22.95 -2.89
CA THR A 64 -17.71 23.55 -3.85
C THR A 64 -17.06 23.74 -5.22
N ARG A 65 -17.87 23.67 -6.30
CA ARG A 65 -17.38 23.80 -7.69
C ARG A 65 -16.55 25.07 -7.93
N GLY A 66 -16.97 26.20 -7.35
CA GLY A 66 -16.26 27.48 -7.47
C GLY A 66 -14.90 27.49 -6.75
N LYS A 67 -14.82 26.88 -5.56
CA LYS A 67 -13.55 26.67 -4.86
C LYS A 67 -12.65 25.70 -5.63
N PHE A 68 -13.20 24.58 -6.10
CA PHE A 68 -12.45 23.57 -6.85
C PHE A 68 -11.87 24.12 -8.15
N ARG A 69 -12.59 24.98 -8.88
CA ARG A 69 -12.06 25.66 -10.07
C ARG A 69 -10.84 26.53 -9.76
N ARG A 70 -10.87 27.27 -8.66
CA ARG A 70 -9.70 28.06 -8.19
C ARG A 70 -8.53 27.16 -7.83
N ILE A 71 -8.84 26.04 -7.18
CA ILE A 71 -7.86 25.01 -6.81
C ILE A 71 -7.15 24.46 -8.07
N LYS A 72 -7.93 24.03 -9.08
CA LYS A 72 -7.41 23.56 -10.36
C LYS A 72 -6.50 24.59 -11.03
N LYS A 73 -6.93 25.86 -11.08
CA LYS A 73 -6.16 26.94 -11.72
C LYS A 73 -4.80 27.13 -11.05
N ALA A 74 -4.75 27.18 -9.73
CA ALA A 74 -3.48 27.40 -9.04
C ALA A 74 -2.58 26.15 -9.06
N LEU A 75 -3.13 24.93 -9.03
CA LEU A 75 -2.34 23.70 -9.22
C LEU A 75 -1.66 23.66 -10.59
N ARG A 76 -2.39 23.97 -11.66
CA ARG A 76 -1.85 24.05 -13.01
C ARG A 76 -0.74 25.07 -13.14
N ALA A 77 -0.92 26.24 -12.52
CA ALA A 77 0.11 27.28 -12.50
C ALA A 77 1.35 26.85 -11.69
N ALA A 78 1.16 26.28 -10.50
CA ALA A 78 2.25 25.88 -9.62
C ALA A 78 3.08 24.73 -10.19
N LEU A 79 2.43 23.78 -10.87
CA LEU A 79 3.08 22.65 -11.52
C LEU A 79 3.56 22.96 -12.94
N GLN A 80 3.24 24.15 -13.47
CA GLN A 80 3.53 24.55 -14.85
C GLN A 80 2.91 23.61 -15.90
N GLU A 81 1.79 22.97 -15.55
CA GLU A 81 1.07 22.01 -16.38
C GLU A 81 -0.34 22.53 -16.68
N PRO A 82 -0.56 23.26 -17.78
CA PRO A 82 -1.86 23.88 -18.08
C PRO A 82 -2.98 22.85 -18.33
N ASP A 83 -2.61 21.69 -18.87
CA ASP A 83 -3.54 20.61 -19.22
C ASP A 83 -3.72 19.57 -18.10
N LEU A 84 -3.16 19.84 -16.90
CA LEU A 84 -3.24 18.92 -15.77
C LEU A 84 -4.70 18.51 -15.48
N ILE A 85 -4.92 17.20 -15.55
CA ILE A 85 -6.20 16.57 -15.23
C ILE A 85 -6.27 16.39 -13.71
N ILE A 86 -7.29 16.98 -13.10
CA ILE A 86 -7.48 16.94 -11.65
C ILE A 86 -8.90 16.44 -11.36
N HIS A 87 -8.98 15.29 -10.72
CA HIS A 87 -10.21 14.71 -10.21
C HIS A 87 -10.34 14.97 -8.71
N TYR A 88 -11.58 15.07 -8.23
CA TYR A 88 -11.89 15.22 -6.82
C TYR A 88 -13.10 14.36 -6.49
N GLY A 89 -12.94 13.52 -5.48
CA GLY A 89 -14.01 12.75 -4.86
C GLY A 89 -14.16 13.15 -3.41
N TYR A 90 -15.39 13.04 -2.90
CA TYR A 90 -15.71 13.21 -1.49
C TYR A 90 -16.65 12.10 -1.07
N ALA A 91 -16.31 11.41 0.00
CA ALA A 91 -17.13 10.37 0.60
C ALA A 91 -17.33 10.69 2.09
N ARG A 92 -18.55 10.42 2.58
CA ARG A 92 -18.90 10.47 4.00
C ARG A 92 -19.18 9.09 4.59
N GLU A 93 -19.37 8.11 3.71
CA GLU A 93 -19.68 6.74 4.08
C GLU A 93 -18.36 6.03 4.44
N PRO A 94 -18.19 5.54 5.67
CA PRO A 94 -16.94 4.91 6.11
C PRO A 94 -16.46 3.80 5.17
N ALA A 95 -17.36 2.96 4.66
CA ALA A 95 -17.02 1.89 3.71
C ALA A 95 -16.35 2.43 2.42
N ARG A 96 -16.86 3.55 1.87
CA ARG A 96 -16.25 4.20 0.69
C ARG A 96 -14.92 4.88 1.03
N MET A 97 -14.77 5.38 2.26
CA MET A 97 -13.52 5.96 2.72
C MET A 97 -12.42 4.90 2.85
N VAL A 98 -12.76 3.74 3.42
CA VAL A 98 -11.87 2.56 3.45
C VAL A 98 -11.54 2.10 2.03
N HIS A 99 -12.53 1.97 1.15
CA HIS A 99 -12.27 1.58 -0.24
C HIS A 99 -11.30 2.55 -0.93
N ALA A 100 -11.50 3.86 -0.77
CA ALA A 100 -10.59 4.87 -1.30
C ALA A 100 -9.18 4.74 -0.70
N LEU A 101 -9.08 4.52 0.62
CA LEU A 101 -7.80 4.30 1.29
C LEU A 101 -7.09 3.07 0.71
N LYS A 102 -7.76 1.91 0.65
CA LYS A 102 -7.24 0.67 0.05
C LYS A 102 -6.76 0.88 -1.38
N TYR A 103 -7.61 1.48 -2.22
CA TYR A 103 -7.28 1.78 -3.60
C TYR A 103 -6.02 2.64 -3.68
N ILE A 104 -5.95 3.73 -2.91
CA ILE A 104 -4.85 4.68 -2.96
C ILE A 104 -3.56 4.05 -2.45
N THR A 105 -3.58 3.29 -1.36
CA THR A 105 -2.38 2.74 -0.72
C THR A 105 -1.84 1.48 -1.39
N ARG A 106 -2.59 0.82 -2.28
CA ARG A 106 -2.12 -0.38 -2.97
C ARG A 106 -0.88 -0.12 -3.84
N ALA A 107 -0.10 -1.16 -4.09
CA ALA A 107 0.98 -1.12 -5.08
C ALA A 107 0.42 -1.31 -6.50
N THR A 108 0.83 -0.44 -7.42
CA THR A 108 0.42 -0.51 -8.84
C THR A 108 1.60 -0.74 -9.78
N PHE A 109 2.82 -0.85 -9.26
CA PHE A 109 4.01 -1.19 -10.05
C PHE A 109 4.59 -2.46 -9.46
N LEU A 110 4.18 -3.61 -10.00
CA LEU A 110 4.41 -4.92 -9.39
C LEU A 110 5.56 -5.67 -10.05
N ASP A 111 5.87 -5.36 -11.31
CA ASP A 111 6.98 -5.96 -12.04
C ASP A 111 7.82 -4.88 -12.74
N GLY A 112 9.10 -4.81 -12.37
CA GLY A 112 10.05 -3.88 -13.00
C GLY A 112 10.22 -4.13 -14.51
N MET A 113 9.92 -5.33 -14.99
CA MET A 113 9.94 -5.67 -16.41
C MET A 113 8.84 -4.97 -17.21
N TRP A 114 7.80 -4.44 -16.56
CA TRP A 114 6.79 -3.63 -17.25
C TRP A 114 7.38 -2.36 -17.87
N ALA A 115 8.37 -1.76 -17.19
CA ALA A 115 9.09 -0.58 -17.68
C ALA A 115 10.46 -0.49 -17.00
N PRO A 116 11.50 -1.17 -17.52
CA PRO A 116 12.81 -1.24 -16.88
C PRO A 116 13.45 0.13 -16.63
N ASP A 117 13.31 1.05 -17.59
CA ASP A 117 13.85 2.42 -17.46
C ASP A 117 13.13 3.20 -16.34
N VAL A 118 11.81 3.04 -16.24
CA VAL A 118 11.02 3.65 -15.16
C VAL A 118 11.41 3.03 -13.83
N ALA A 119 11.52 1.70 -13.76
CA ALA A 119 11.94 0.97 -12.56
C ALA A 119 13.28 1.47 -12.03
N ALA A 120 14.27 1.65 -12.92
CA ALA A 120 15.57 2.21 -12.58
C ALA A 120 15.45 3.66 -12.09
N SER A 121 14.62 4.49 -12.75
CA SER A 121 14.44 5.90 -12.40
C SER A 121 13.73 6.12 -11.06
N ILE A 122 12.88 5.17 -10.63
CA ILE A 122 12.16 5.22 -9.36
C ILE A 122 12.75 4.28 -8.31
N TYR A 123 13.95 3.75 -8.54
CA TYR A 123 14.67 2.97 -7.54
C TYR A 123 14.95 3.85 -6.31
N ASN A 124 14.61 3.36 -5.10
CA ASN A 124 14.61 4.12 -3.85
C ASN A 124 13.70 5.38 -3.84
N PHE A 125 12.75 5.50 -4.77
CA PHE A 125 11.75 6.55 -4.71
C PHE A 125 10.74 6.27 -3.58
N HIS A 126 10.63 7.19 -2.62
CA HIS A 126 9.59 7.15 -1.60
C HIS A 126 8.23 7.46 -2.23
N ASN A 127 7.60 6.43 -2.78
CA ASN A 127 6.33 6.52 -3.50
C ASN A 127 5.19 7.04 -2.61
N SER A 128 5.18 6.65 -1.34
CA SER A 128 4.21 7.16 -0.36
C SER A 128 4.83 8.20 0.54
N GLN A 129 4.12 9.32 0.71
CA GLN A 129 4.54 10.37 1.63
C GLN A 129 3.34 10.88 2.41
N VAL A 130 3.55 11.11 3.70
CA VAL A 130 2.63 11.78 4.60
C VAL A 130 3.19 13.17 4.95
N TRP A 131 2.32 14.14 5.20
CA TRP A 131 2.72 15.45 5.71
C TRP A 131 1.74 15.96 6.76
N GLY A 132 2.19 16.96 7.52
CA GLY A 132 1.41 17.58 8.58
C GLY A 132 1.42 16.79 9.89
N ARG A 133 0.74 17.34 10.91
CA ARG A 133 0.56 16.67 12.20
C ARG A 133 -0.76 15.91 12.27
N TRP A 134 -0.68 14.70 12.77
CA TRP A 134 -1.80 13.77 12.93
C TRP A 134 -2.14 13.57 14.42
N ASP A 135 -2.01 14.62 15.21
CA ASP A 135 -2.22 14.68 16.67
C ASP A 135 -3.58 15.28 17.07
N GLY A 136 -4.44 15.58 16.09
CA GLY A 136 -5.78 16.12 16.31
C GLY A 136 -6.85 15.04 16.44
N GLU A 137 -8.07 15.47 16.75
CA GLU A 137 -9.25 14.59 16.79
C GLU A 137 -9.43 13.81 15.48
N LEU A 138 -9.71 12.51 15.60
CA LEU A 138 -9.96 11.62 14.48
C LEU A 138 -11.26 12.05 13.78
N ALA A 139 -11.21 12.18 12.45
CA ALA A 139 -12.38 12.57 11.68
C ALA A 139 -13.42 11.44 11.55
N TRP A 140 -12.99 10.19 11.73
CA TRP A 140 -13.76 8.94 11.70
C TRP A 140 -12.87 7.81 12.26
N SER A 141 -13.47 6.73 12.75
CA SER A 141 -12.79 5.50 13.18
C SER A 141 -13.23 4.30 12.32
N LEU A 142 -12.40 3.24 12.30
CA LEU A 142 -12.82 1.94 11.76
C LEU A 142 -13.93 1.32 12.62
N ASP A 143 -14.01 1.67 13.90
CA ASP A 143 -15.10 1.25 14.80
C ASP A 143 -16.48 1.75 14.33
N ASP A 144 -16.51 2.75 13.45
CA ASP A 144 -17.74 3.26 12.84
C ASP A 144 -18.28 2.35 11.72
N LEU A 145 -17.55 1.29 11.35
CA LEU A 145 -17.95 0.31 10.33
C LEU A 145 -18.77 -0.82 10.94
N GLU A 146 -19.86 -1.19 10.29
CA GLU A 146 -20.61 -2.40 10.63
C GLU A 146 -19.94 -3.63 9.97
N GLY A 147 -19.62 -4.66 10.77
CA GLY A 147 -19.04 -5.92 10.33
C GLY A 147 -17.55 -6.09 10.65
N GLU A 148 -17.01 -7.29 10.38
CA GLU A 148 -15.57 -7.55 10.54
C GLU A 148 -14.77 -6.79 9.47
N PRO A 149 -13.76 -5.99 9.84
CA PRO A 149 -12.98 -5.23 8.88
C PRO A 149 -12.19 -6.17 7.96
N GLU A 150 -12.36 -6.00 6.65
CA GLU A 150 -11.68 -6.79 5.62
C GLU A 150 -10.14 -6.60 5.62
N LEU A 151 -9.64 -5.52 6.24
CA LEU A 151 -8.22 -5.32 6.53
C LEU A 151 -8.03 -4.94 7.99
N ARG A 152 -7.10 -5.61 8.68
CA ARG A 152 -6.67 -5.28 10.03
C ARG A 152 -5.49 -4.32 9.97
N TYR A 153 -5.77 -3.02 9.88
CA TYR A 153 -4.74 -1.99 9.77
C TYR A 153 -3.81 -1.94 10.99
N GLU A 154 -4.28 -2.44 12.13
CA GLU A 154 -3.52 -2.62 13.36
C GLU A 154 -2.32 -3.56 13.12
N HIS A 155 -2.48 -4.54 12.22
CA HIS A 155 -1.37 -5.41 11.84
C HIS A 155 -0.33 -4.63 11.04
N ILE A 156 -0.76 -3.83 10.07
CA ILE A 156 0.15 -3.00 9.25
C ILE A 156 0.87 -1.98 10.13
N GLU A 157 0.17 -1.31 11.03
CA GLU A 157 0.77 -0.36 11.98
C GLU A 157 1.82 -1.02 12.87
N SER A 158 1.52 -2.21 13.41
CA SER A 158 2.48 -2.99 14.19
C SER A 158 3.72 -3.32 13.36
N LEU A 159 3.53 -3.86 12.15
CA LEU A 159 4.63 -4.26 11.26
C LEU A 159 5.54 -3.07 10.87
N GLU A 160 4.94 -1.92 10.52
CA GLU A 160 5.66 -0.68 10.23
C GLU A 160 6.39 -0.12 11.47
N SER A 161 5.84 -0.37 12.67
CA SER A 161 6.48 -0.01 13.94
C SER A 161 7.54 -1.03 14.38
N GLY A 162 7.81 -2.06 13.57
CA GLY A 162 8.75 -3.13 13.91
C GLY A 162 8.23 -4.02 15.04
N ILE A 163 6.92 -4.22 15.14
CA ILE A 163 6.24 -5.03 16.14
C ILE A 163 5.45 -6.16 15.46
N CYS A 164 5.54 -7.37 16.00
CA CYS A 164 4.78 -8.51 15.51
C CYS A 164 3.29 -8.36 15.86
N PRO A 165 2.37 -8.43 14.88
CA PRO A 165 0.94 -8.29 15.12
C PRO A 165 0.32 -9.45 15.90
N ARG A 166 0.99 -10.62 15.96
CA ARG A 166 0.51 -11.79 16.72
C ARG A 166 0.89 -11.75 18.20
N CYS A 167 2.14 -11.39 18.50
CA CYS A 167 2.71 -11.55 19.84
C CYS A 167 3.22 -10.26 20.48
N GLY A 168 3.20 -9.13 19.75
CA GLY A 168 3.61 -7.82 20.26
C GLY A 168 5.12 -7.66 20.49
N LYS A 169 5.93 -8.66 20.17
CA LYS A 169 7.40 -8.58 20.27
C LYS A 169 8.00 -7.82 19.09
N PRO A 170 9.17 -7.18 19.25
CA PRO A 170 9.88 -6.58 18.13
C PRO A 170 10.18 -7.60 17.01
N ILE A 171 10.20 -7.15 15.77
CA ILE A 171 10.58 -7.95 14.59
C ILE A 171 11.80 -7.35 13.91
N GLU A 172 12.67 -8.21 13.39
CA GLU A 172 13.79 -7.81 12.55
C GLU A 172 13.49 -8.14 11.09
N TRP A 173 13.50 -7.11 10.24
CA TRP A 173 13.27 -7.28 8.81
C TRP A 173 14.57 -7.66 8.11
N VAL A 174 14.64 -8.87 7.55
CA VAL A 174 15.79 -9.36 6.76
C VAL A 174 15.84 -8.77 5.34
N GLY A 175 14.83 -8.00 4.95
CA GLY A 175 14.72 -7.36 3.64
C GLY A 175 13.47 -7.76 2.87
N PRO A 176 13.24 -7.16 1.69
CA PRO A 176 12.07 -7.45 0.85
C PRO A 176 12.16 -8.86 0.26
N PHE A 177 11.05 -9.61 0.34
CA PHE A 177 10.92 -10.93 -0.27
C PHE A 177 10.23 -10.83 -1.64
N PRO A 178 10.75 -11.48 -2.71
CA PRO A 178 10.12 -11.42 -4.03
C PRO A 178 8.72 -12.03 -4.04
N ILE A 179 7.72 -11.28 -4.52
CA ILE A 179 6.31 -11.73 -4.55
C ILE A 179 6.14 -13.02 -5.36
N LYS A 180 6.88 -13.19 -6.47
CA LYS A 180 6.83 -14.42 -7.29
C LYS A 180 7.23 -15.66 -6.49
N ASN A 181 8.09 -15.52 -5.50
CA ASN A 181 8.51 -16.63 -4.64
C ASN A 181 7.45 -17.01 -3.60
N LEU A 182 6.41 -16.18 -3.42
CA LEU A 182 5.25 -16.51 -2.60
C LEU A 182 4.25 -17.41 -3.35
N GLU A 183 4.41 -17.62 -4.67
CA GLU A 183 3.56 -18.53 -5.43
C GLU A 183 3.71 -19.96 -4.92
N GLY A 184 2.57 -20.62 -4.65
CA GLY A 184 2.55 -21.98 -4.09
C GLY A 184 2.78 -22.09 -2.58
N MET A 185 3.06 -20.99 -1.87
CA MET A 185 3.11 -20.97 -0.41
C MET A 185 1.74 -20.65 0.19
N GLU A 186 1.38 -21.36 1.25
CA GLU A 186 0.27 -20.96 2.12
C GLU A 186 0.63 -19.65 2.83
N LYS A 187 -0.23 -18.64 2.63
CA LYS A 187 0.00 -17.29 3.14
C LYS A 187 -1.31 -16.59 3.43
N GLN A 188 -1.28 -15.74 4.44
CA GLN A 188 -2.34 -14.81 4.75
C GLN A 188 -1.91 -13.39 4.38
N ASP A 189 -2.74 -12.70 3.59
CA ASP A 189 -2.52 -11.30 3.26
C ASP A 189 -2.81 -10.43 4.50
N LEU A 190 -1.81 -9.69 4.96
CA LEU A 190 -1.93 -8.75 6.07
C LEU A 190 -2.13 -7.30 5.60
N GLY A 191 -2.11 -7.06 4.28
CA GLY A 191 -2.21 -5.74 3.66
C GLY A 191 -0.86 -5.04 3.45
N ALA A 192 -0.88 -3.98 2.64
CA ALA A 192 0.30 -3.18 2.28
C ALA A 192 1.49 -3.96 1.67
N GLY A 193 1.28 -5.19 1.20
CA GLY A 193 2.33 -6.07 0.67
C GLY A 193 2.96 -6.98 1.71
N TYR A 194 2.49 -6.95 2.95
CA TYR A 194 2.87 -7.90 4.00
C TYR A 194 2.06 -9.18 3.87
N TYR A 195 2.76 -10.31 3.94
CA TYR A 195 2.16 -11.64 3.96
C TYR A 195 2.67 -12.38 5.19
N GLU A 196 1.75 -12.97 5.92
CA GLU A 196 2.08 -13.94 6.97
C GLU A 196 2.20 -15.32 6.33
N LEU A 197 3.37 -15.93 6.49
CA LEU A 197 3.60 -17.32 6.12
C LEU A 197 3.23 -18.23 7.29
N GLU A 198 2.83 -19.47 6.98
CA GLU A 198 2.61 -20.48 8.00
C GLU A 198 3.89 -20.65 8.85
N SER A 199 3.73 -20.60 10.17
CA SER A 199 4.86 -20.74 11.08
C SER A 199 5.37 -22.18 11.03
N VAL A 200 6.52 -22.41 10.39
CA VAL A 200 7.24 -23.67 10.56
C VAL A 200 7.81 -23.66 11.97
N ARG A 201 7.14 -24.38 12.89
CA ARG A 201 7.58 -24.52 14.28
C ARG A 201 9.01 -25.05 14.27
N ALA A 202 9.96 -24.28 14.82
CA ALA A 202 11.31 -24.78 14.99
C ALA A 202 11.26 -26.06 15.86
N PRO A 203 12.01 -27.12 15.51
CA PRO A 203 12.07 -28.30 16.35
C PRO A 203 12.55 -27.90 17.76
N PRO A 204 12.07 -28.58 18.83
CA PRO A 204 12.52 -28.29 20.19
C PRO A 204 14.05 -28.24 20.27
N GLY A 205 14.60 -27.26 20.97
CA GLY A 205 16.04 -27.16 21.19
C GLY A 205 16.58 -28.46 21.77
N MET A 206 17.62 -29.03 21.15
CA MET A 206 18.16 -30.34 21.52
C MET A 206 18.56 -30.44 23.00
N ASP A 207 19.00 -29.35 23.61
CA ASP A 207 19.39 -29.31 25.02
C ASP A 207 18.21 -29.57 25.98
N LEU A 208 17.02 -29.02 25.68
CA LEU A 208 15.82 -29.26 26.48
C LEU A 208 15.34 -30.71 26.34
N VAL A 209 15.41 -31.26 25.12
CA VAL A 209 15.10 -32.67 24.84
C VAL A 209 16.04 -33.59 25.62
N MET A 210 17.34 -33.27 25.65
CA MET A 210 18.34 -34.03 26.39
C MET A 210 18.12 -33.95 27.91
N MET A 211 17.82 -32.77 28.46
CA MET A 211 17.52 -32.61 29.89
C MET A 211 16.27 -33.41 30.31
N LEU A 212 15.19 -33.35 29.53
CA LEU A 212 13.95 -34.07 29.85
C LEU A 212 14.12 -35.59 29.78
N ARG A 213 14.91 -36.09 28.81
CA ARG A 213 15.26 -37.51 28.73
C ARG A 213 16.13 -37.96 29.91
N ALA A 214 17.08 -37.14 30.33
CA ALA A 214 17.90 -37.41 31.51
C ALA A 214 17.07 -37.45 32.81
N ALA A 215 15.97 -36.67 32.86
CA ALA A 215 15.00 -36.68 33.95
C ALA A 215 13.96 -37.82 33.87
N GLY A 216 14.08 -38.73 32.88
CA GLY A 216 13.19 -39.89 32.73
C GLY A 216 11.87 -39.62 32.02
N TYR A 217 11.71 -38.45 31.37
CA TYR A 217 10.55 -38.15 30.56
C TYR A 217 10.72 -38.70 29.13
N HIS A 218 9.77 -39.52 28.69
CA HIS A 218 9.78 -40.17 27.38
C HIS A 218 8.58 -39.79 26.50
N GLY A 219 7.73 -38.86 26.96
CA GLY A 219 6.59 -38.36 26.20
C GLY A 219 6.98 -37.32 25.13
N PRO A 220 6.02 -36.88 24.29
CA PRO A 220 6.23 -35.76 23.38
C PRO A 220 6.53 -34.48 24.18
N VAL A 221 7.62 -33.80 23.85
CA VAL A 221 7.98 -32.52 24.48
C VAL A 221 7.16 -31.42 23.81
N GLU A 222 5.99 -31.14 24.38
CA GLU A 222 5.20 -29.97 24.05
C GLU A 222 5.70 -28.81 24.87
N ILE A 223 6.54 -27.97 24.26
CA ILE A 223 6.80 -26.63 24.81
C ILE A 223 5.53 -25.83 24.54
N GLU A 224 4.90 -25.23 25.55
CA GLU A 224 4.00 -24.09 25.36
C GLU A 224 4.82 -23.00 24.67
N GLY A 225 4.84 -23.06 23.34
CA GLY A 225 5.76 -22.31 22.52
C GLY A 225 5.35 -20.85 22.51
N GLU A 226 6.35 -19.97 22.50
CA GLU A 226 6.13 -18.59 22.09
C GLU A 226 5.31 -18.59 20.80
N LEU A 227 4.24 -17.79 20.77
CA LEU A 227 3.29 -17.72 19.65
C LEU A 227 3.95 -17.33 18.31
N CYS A 228 5.21 -16.88 18.35
CA CYS A 228 5.99 -16.38 17.24
C CYS A 228 7.46 -16.77 17.46
N GLY A 229 8.13 -17.31 16.43
CA GLY A 229 9.58 -17.57 16.42
C GLY A 229 10.35 -16.40 15.80
N ASN A 230 10.00 -15.18 16.23
CA ASN A 230 10.56 -13.94 15.66
C ASN A 230 11.99 -13.68 16.12
#